data_AF-A0A354TAW7-F1
#
_entry.id   AF-A0A354TAW7-F1
#
_cell.length_a   1.000
_cell.length_b   1.000
_cell.length_c   1.000
_cell.angle_alpha   90.00
_cell.angle_beta   90.00
_cell.angle_gamma   90.00
#
_symmetry.space_group_name_H-M   'P 1'
#
loop_
_entity.id
_entity.type
_entity.pdbx_description
1 polymer ?
#
loop_
_entity_poly.entity_id
_entity_poly.type
_entity_poly.pdbx_seq_one_letter_code
_entity_poly.pdbx_strand_id
1 'polypeptide(L)'
;MFPTTHHLLFVLLPLALAARMALKPRPATLDVAQGVMRFCLGFGKWVLLVGPLWHLSNMVMRGGTDSLSTGVAWMGFLARLLSLHFAFTSAGDLITGLGGMLGFKVDDKAQSLIDLRRFTLGKLFRLLPLLILLTVLSLSVDAASLGDAWLHLRALFTPPVKTIATVFQEARVWSDYHTVTMVAALACFLGLPYSRDFLRTPAFWKGAICLGVFFLAMAMLWTHFPPA
;
A
#
# COMPACT_ATOMS: atom_id res chain seq x y z
N MET A 1 16.12 -4.76 -7.95
CA MET A 1 15.93 -4.10 -9.25
C MET A 1 14.47 -3.67 -9.35
N PHE A 2 14.17 -2.41 -8.99
CA PHE A 2 12.83 -1.84 -9.13
C PHE A 2 12.82 -0.81 -10.26
N PRO A 3 12.51 -1.21 -11.51
CA PRO A 3 12.07 -0.25 -12.50
C PRO A 3 10.70 -0.68 -13.00
N THR A 4 9.63 -0.14 -12.39
CA THR A 4 8.32 -0.13 -13.03
C THR A 4 7.75 1.28 -12.96
N THR A 5 7.06 1.63 -14.04
CA THR A 5 6.33 2.87 -14.38
C THR A 5 5.54 3.57 -13.26
N HIS A 6 5.38 2.92 -12.12
CA HIS A 6 4.68 3.40 -10.94
C HIS A 6 5.50 4.48 -10.20
N HIS A 7 6.84 4.43 -10.26
CA HIS A 7 7.70 5.50 -9.77
C HIS A 7 7.56 6.79 -10.58
N LEU A 8 7.35 6.70 -11.90
CA LEU A 8 7.23 7.88 -12.76
C LEU A 8 5.91 8.61 -12.51
N LEU A 9 4.79 7.91 -12.37
CA LEU A 9 3.51 8.52 -11.95
C LEU A 9 3.61 9.16 -10.56
N PHE A 10 4.38 8.56 -9.64
CA PHE A 10 4.56 9.02 -8.27
C PHE A 10 5.55 10.18 -8.13
N VAL A 11 6.55 10.30 -9.01
CA VAL A 11 7.50 11.43 -9.02
C VAL A 11 6.98 12.59 -9.88
N LEU A 12 6.38 12.29 -11.04
CA LEU A 12 5.91 13.31 -11.97
C LEU A 12 4.65 14.03 -11.48
N LEU A 13 3.75 13.38 -10.72
CA LEU A 13 2.55 14.04 -10.22
C LEU A 13 2.88 15.12 -9.17
N PRO A 14 3.73 14.87 -8.16
CA PRO A 14 4.24 15.90 -7.26
C PRO A 14 5.12 16.94 -7.96
N LEU A 15 5.93 16.56 -8.96
CA LEU A 15 6.77 17.50 -9.71
C LEU A 15 5.94 18.42 -10.62
N ALA A 16 4.88 17.92 -11.24
CA ALA A 16 3.93 18.69 -12.04
C ALA A 16 3.07 19.60 -11.16
N LEU A 17 2.70 19.13 -9.96
CA LEU A 17 2.12 19.98 -8.92
C LEU A 17 3.13 21.03 -8.45
N ALA A 18 4.42 20.68 -8.33
CA ALA A 18 5.51 21.56 -7.92
C ALA A 18 5.79 22.68 -8.93
N ALA A 19 5.78 22.36 -10.22
CA ALA A 19 5.91 23.33 -11.31
C ALA A 19 4.73 24.33 -11.33
N ARG A 20 3.54 23.92 -10.89
CA ARG A 20 2.39 24.82 -10.69
C ARG A 20 2.50 25.71 -9.45
N MET A 21 3.51 25.53 -8.58
CA MET A 21 3.68 26.27 -7.32
C MET A 21 4.44 27.59 -7.43
N ALA A 22 4.93 27.97 -8.60
CA ALA A 22 5.61 29.25 -8.78
C ALA A 22 4.70 30.49 -8.60
N LEU A 23 3.40 30.31 -8.29
CA LEU A 23 2.39 31.36 -8.39
C LEU A 23 1.43 31.54 -7.19
N LYS A 24 1.65 30.92 -6.00
CA LYS A 24 0.72 31.09 -4.84
C LYS A 24 1.37 31.60 -3.54
N PRO A 25 0.61 32.32 -2.68
CA PRO A 25 1.13 32.94 -1.45
C PRO A 25 1.41 31.91 -0.34
N ARG A 26 2.24 32.34 0.64
CA ARG A 26 2.79 31.49 1.72
C ARG A 26 1.70 30.80 2.56
N PRO A 27 1.84 29.49 2.86
CA PRO A 27 0.92 28.75 3.74
C PRO A 27 0.97 29.23 5.19
N ALA A 28 -0.14 29.04 5.91
CA ALA A 28 -0.18 29.21 7.36
C ALA A 28 0.66 28.13 8.06
N THR A 29 1.36 28.47 9.13
CA THR A 29 2.25 27.56 9.88
C THR A 29 1.57 26.29 10.38
N LEU A 30 0.29 26.37 10.77
CA LEU A 30 -0.51 25.21 11.19
C LEU A 30 -0.83 24.25 10.03
N ASP A 31 -1.09 24.78 8.83
CA ASP A 31 -1.35 23.98 7.64
C ASP A 31 -0.07 23.22 7.21
N VAL A 32 1.10 23.85 7.38
CA VAL A 32 2.40 23.20 7.14
C VAL A 32 2.66 22.07 8.13
N ALA A 33 2.44 22.31 9.43
CA ALA A 33 2.67 21.29 10.45
C ALA A 33 1.77 20.05 10.26
N GLN A 34 0.49 20.27 9.96
CA GLN A 34 -0.44 19.18 9.64
C GLN A 34 -0.06 18.48 8.32
N GLY A 35 0.44 19.24 7.35
CA GLY A 35 0.95 18.72 6.08
C GLY A 35 2.12 17.75 6.29
N VAL A 36 3.12 18.15 7.08
CA VAL A 36 4.28 17.30 7.43
C VAL A 36 3.83 16.02 8.13
N MET A 37 2.93 16.11 9.11
CA MET A 37 2.42 14.93 9.83
C MET A 37 1.70 13.95 8.90
N ARG A 38 0.84 14.45 7.99
CA ARG A 38 0.15 13.61 6.99
C ARG A 38 1.13 12.97 6.01
N PHE A 39 2.12 13.72 5.56
CA PHE A 39 3.17 13.21 4.68
C PHE A 39 3.95 12.07 5.35
N CYS A 40 4.39 12.26 6.59
CA CYS A 40 5.11 11.23 7.35
C CYS A 40 4.29 9.93 7.51
N LEU A 41 2.99 10.04 7.80
CA LEU A 41 2.12 8.86 7.90
C LEU A 41 1.89 8.17 6.55
N GLY A 42 1.67 8.95 5.48
CA GLY A 42 1.52 8.41 4.13
C GLY A 42 2.77 7.66 3.67
N PHE A 43 3.94 8.26 3.91
CA PHE A 43 5.23 7.64 3.62
C PHE A 43 5.44 6.35 4.44
N GLY A 44 5.12 6.39 5.73
CA GLY A 44 5.19 5.23 6.61
C GLY A 44 4.35 4.06 6.12
N LYS A 45 3.08 4.29 5.79
CA LYS A 45 2.19 3.26 5.22
C LYS A 45 2.74 2.68 3.92
N TRP A 46 3.31 3.51 3.06
CA TRP A 46 3.88 3.06 1.80
C TRP A 46 5.05 2.10 2.03
N VAL A 47 6.03 2.50 2.84
CA VAL A 47 7.25 1.71 3.02
C VAL A 47 7.02 0.49 3.90
N LEU A 48 6.27 0.65 5.00
CA LEU A 48 6.11 -0.41 6.01
C LEU A 48 5.03 -1.44 5.66
N LEU A 49 4.02 -1.06 4.88
CA LEU A 49 2.91 -1.96 4.53
C LEU A 49 2.90 -2.27 3.04
N VAL A 50 2.81 -1.25 2.17
CA VAL A 50 2.62 -1.47 0.72
C VAL A 50 3.78 -2.28 0.14
N GLY A 51 5.03 -1.88 0.40
CA GLY A 51 6.21 -2.57 -0.11
C GLY A 51 6.28 -4.07 0.27
N PRO A 52 6.28 -4.41 1.57
CA PRO A 52 6.32 -5.80 2.03
C PRO A 52 5.16 -6.67 1.52
N LEU A 53 3.94 -6.12 1.49
CA LEU A 53 2.75 -6.82 0.97
C LEU A 53 2.85 -7.09 -0.52
N TRP A 54 3.34 -6.11 -1.28
CA TRP A 54 3.59 -6.26 -2.71
C TRP A 54 4.66 -7.32 -2.99
N HIS A 55 5.75 -7.32 -2.20
CA HIS A 55 6.81 -8.32 -2.29
C HIS A 55 6.28 -9.73 -2.03
N LEU A 56 5.49 -9.92 -0.96
CA LEU A 56 4.85 -11.20 -0.65
C LEU A 56 4.00 -11.71 -1.81
N SER A 57 3.15 -10.85 -2.38
CA SER A 57 2.31 -11.21 -3.53
C SER A 57 3.14 -11.62 -4.75
N ASN A 58 4.20 -10.88 -5.07
CA ASN A 58 5.08 -11.22 -6.20
C ASN A 58 5.85 -12.53 -5.98
N MET A 59 6.27 -12.80 -4.75
CA MET A 59 6.93 -14.05 -4.40
C MET A 59 6.01 -15.25 -4.65
N VAL A 60 4.72 -15.12 -4.33
CA VAL A 60 3.70 -16.15 -4.60
C VAL A 60 3.50 -16.34 -6.11
N MET A 61 3.41 -15.25 -6.88
CA MET A 61 3.22 -15.34 -8.34
C MET A 61 4.41 -15.93 -9.09
N ARG A 62 5.62 -15.57 -8.68
CA ARG A 62 6.87 -16.05 -9.29
C ARG A 62 7.21 -17.50 -8.92
N GLY A 63 6.50 -18.08 -7.95
CA GLY A 63 6.68 -19.48 -7.55
C GLY A 63 6.35 -20.49 -8.66
N GLY A 64 5.60 -20.09 -9.70
CA GLY A 64 5.13 -20.99 -10.75
C GLY A 64 3.82 -21.67 -10.37
N THR A 65 2.91 -21.83 -11.33
CA THR A 65 1.52 -22.28 -11.12
C THR A 65 1.40 -23.71 -10.64
N ASP A 66 2.41 -24.53 -10.91
CA ASP A 66 2.44 -25.96 -10.59
C ASP A 66 2.82 -26.25 -9.13
N SER A 67 3.30 -25.22 -8.40
CA SER A 67 3.71 -25.32 -7.00
C SER A 67 2.87 -24.45 -6.06
N LEU A 68 1.74 -23.89 -6.51
CA LEU A 68 0.81 -23.20 -5.61
C LEU A 68 -0.13 -24.16 -4.89
N SER A 69 -0.12 -24.09 -3.56
CA SER A 69 -1.24 -24.55 -2.77
C SER A 69 -2.32 -23.47 -2.67
N THR A 70 -3.56 -23.90 -2.40
CA THR A 70 -4.71 -23.01 -2.22
C THR A 70 -4.46 -21.96 -1.13
N GLY A 71 -3.84 -22.36 -0.02
CA GLY A 71 -3.55 -21.46 1.10
C GLY A 71 -2.54 -20.36 0.73
N VAL A 72 -1.49 -20.73 0.00
CA VAL A 72 -0.48 -19.77 -0.49
C VAL A 72 -1.07 -18.84 -1.55
N ALA A 73 -1.92 -19.36 -2.45
CA ALA A 73 -2.63 -18.56 -3.45
C ALA A 73 -3.51 -17.49 -2.78
N TRP A 74 -4.30 -17.87 -1.77
CA TRP A 74 -5.12 -16.92 -1.00
C TRP A 74 -4.28 -15.90 -0.26
N MET A 75 -3.14 -16.31 0.32
CA MET A 75 -2.24 -15.38 0.99
C MET A 75 -1.69 -14.33 0.01
N GLY A 76 -1.21 -14.76 -1.16
CA GLY A 76 -0.72 -13.85 -2.20
C GLY A 76 -1.81 -12.90 -2.71
N PHE A 77 -3.03 -13.39 -2.87
CA PHE A 77 -4.19 -12.60 -3.29
C PHE A 77 -4.58 -11.55 -2.24
N LEU A 78 -4.70 -11.94 -0.97
CA LEU A 78 -5.01 -11.04 0.14
C LEU A 78 -3.89 -10.01 0.35
N ALA A 79 -2.63 -10.41 0.21
CA ALA A 79 -1.49 -9.50 0.24
C ALA A 79 -1.59 -8.43 -0.84
N ARG A 80 -1.93 -8.82 -2.08
CA ARG A 80 -2.14 -7.87 -3.18
C ARG A 80 -3.29 -6.91 -2.91
N LEU A 81 -4.41 -7.44 -2.41
CA LEU A 81 -5.60 -6.65 -2.08
C LEU A 81 -5.31 -5.59 -1.01
N LEU A 82 -4.66 -6.00 0.09
CA LEU A 82 -4.25 -5.10 1.17
C LEU A 82 -3.21 -4.10 0.69
N SER A 83 -2.24 -4.53 -0.12
CA SER A 83 -1.23 -3.64 -0.70
C SER A 83 -1.87 -2.54 -1.53
N LEU A 84 -2.82 -2.87 -2.41
CA LEU A 84 -3.53 -1.90 -3.24
C LEU A 84 -4.37 -0.95 -2.38
N HIS A 85 -5.08 -1.47 -1.39
CA HIS A 85 -5.81 -0.64 -0.44
C HIS A 85 -4.89 0.40 0.21
N PHE A 86 -3.78 -0.06 0.83
CA PHE A 86 -2.84 0.84 1.49
C PHE A 86 -2.14 1.79 0.52
N ALA A 87 -1.90 1.38 -0.74
CA ALA A 87 -1.32 2.25 -1.78
C ALA A 87 -2.23 3.45 -2.09
N PHE A 88 -3.54 3.25 -2.21
CA PHE A 88 -4.47 4.38 -2.40
C PHE A 88 -4.51 5.29 -1.17
N THR A 89 -4.56 4.72 0.03
CA THR A 89 -4.59 5.52 1.28
C THR A 89 -3.30 6.34 1.48
N SER A 90 -2.14 5.75 1.18
CA SER A 90 -0.85 6.42 1.32
C SER A 90 -0.67 7.50 0.26
N ALA A 91 -1.08 7.26 -0.98
CA ALA A 91 -1.07 8.27 -2.04
C ALA A 91 -1.94 9.49 -1.67
N GLY A 92 -3.15 9.27 -1.14
CA GLY A 92 -4.03 10.33 -0.65
C GLY A 92 -3.38 11.16 0.47
N ASP A 93 -2.80 10.50 1.46
CA ASP A 93 -2.10 11.12 2.58
C ASP A 93 -0.89 11.95 2.14
N LEU A 94 -0.10 11.43 1.19
CA LEU A 94 1.09 12.10 0.65
C LEU A 94 0.73 13.35 -0.14
N ILE A 95 -0.24 13.26 -1.07
CA ILE A 95 -0.71 14.40 -1.87
C ILE A 95 -1.27 15.49 -0.95
N THR A 96 -2.03 15.10 0.06
CA THR A 96 -2.61 16.02 1.04
C THR A 96 -1.55 16.66 1.94
N GLY A 97 -0.57 15.87 2.38
CA GLY A 97 0.55 16.35 3.19
C GLY A 97 1.38 17.40 2.45
N LEU A 98 1.75 17.08 1.21
CA LEU A 98 2.42 18.01 0.30
C LEU A 98 1.57 19.25 0.05
N GLY A 99 0.27 19.09 -0.20
CA GLY A 99 -0.66 20.20 -0.36
C GLY A 99 -0.63 21.17 0.84
N GLY A 100 -0.70 20.65 2.07
CA GLY A 100 -0.63 21.46 3.29
C GLY A 100 0.71 22.20 3.44
N MET A 101 1.83 21.52 3.14
CA MET A 101 3.17 22.12 3.18
C MET A 101 3.36 23.23 2.14
N LEU A 102 2.65 23.16 1.02
CA LEU A 102 2.80 24.02 -0.15
C LEU A 102 1.71 25.09 -0.26
N GLY A 103 0.74 25.12 0.66
CA GLY A 103 -0.36 26.09 0.66
C GLY A 103 -1.54 25.76 -0.25
N PHE A 104 -1.64 24.51 -0.69
CA PHE A 104 -2.74 23.97 -1.46
C PHE A 104 -3.61 23.07 -0.57
N LYS A 105 -4.78 23.57 -0.17
CA LYS A 105 -5.80 22.70 0.43
C LYS A 105 -6.41 21.84 -0.67
N VAL A 106 -6.02 20.57 -0.69
CA VAL A 106 -6.68 19.56 -1.51
C VAL A 106 -8.11 19.42 -0.97
N ASP A 107 -9.09 19.60 -1.86
CA ASP A 107 -10.51 19.55 -1.50
C ASP A 107 -10.83 18.25 -0.76
N ASP A 108 -11.51 18.37 0.37
CA ASP A 108 -11.89 17.24 1.20
C ASP A 108 -12.74 16.23 0.42
N LYS A 109 -13.49 16.70 -0.59
CA LYS A 109 -14.29 15.87 -1.49
C LYS A 109 -13.42 15.02 -2.42
N ALA A 110 -12.35 15.60 -2.99
CA ALA A 110 -11.38 14.90 -3.82
C ALA A 110 -10.58 13.87 -3.00
N GLN A 111 -10.14 14.23 -1.79
CA GLN A 111 -9.54 13.25 -0.88
C GLN A 111 -10.52 12.15 -0.50
N SER A 112 -11.81 12.44 -0.33
CA SER A 112 -12.79 11.41 0.00
C SER A 112 -13.11 10.42 -1.14
N LEU A 113 -12.68 10.74 -2.36
CA LEU A 113 -12.73 9.86 -3.52
C LEU A 113 -11.48 8.97 -3.62
N ILE A 114 -10.32 9.47 -3.14
CA ILE A 114 -9.03 8.77 -3.16
C ILE A 114 -8.86 7.90 -1.89
N ASP A 115 -9.22 8.44 -0.73
CA ASP A 115 -9.39 7.71 0.51
C ASP A 115 -10.68 6.92 0.41
N LEU A 116 -10.58 5.60 0.52
CA LEU A 116 -11.73 4.70 0.67
C LEU A 116 -12.48 5.05 1.98
N ARG A 117 -13.35 6.07 1.89
CA ARG A 117 -13.90 6.85 3.02
C ARG A 117 -14.81 6.01 3.91
N ARG A 118 -14.30 5.66 5.10
CA ARG A 118 -15.00 5.04 6.25
C ARG A 118 -15.74 3.75 5.88
N PHE A 119 -15.33 2.65 6.50
CA PHE A 119 -16.02 1.36 6.51
C PHE A 119 -17.43 1.48 7.13
N THR A 120 -18.38 2.10 6.41
CA THR A 120 -19.80 1.85 6.63
C THR A 120 -20.14 0.62 5.80
N LEU A 121 -20.76 -0.41 6.41
CA LEU A 121 -21.04 -1.71 5.80
C LEU A 121 -21.54 -1.60 4.33
N GLY A 122 -22.37 -0.60 4.02
CA GLY A 122 -22.91 -0.37 2.67
C GLY A 122 -21.93 0.12 1.59
N LYS A 123 -20.75 0.66 1.95
CA LYS A 123 -19.70 1.02 0.97
C LYS A 123 -18.71 -0.11 0.71
N LEU A 124 -18.58 -1.05 1.65
CA LEU A 124 -17.77 -2.26 1.47
C LEU A 124 -18.19 -3.01 0.21
N PHE A 125 -19.50 -3.19 0.04
CA PHE A 125 -20.08 -3.84 -1.14
C PHE A 125 -19.77 -3.13 -2.47
N ARG A 126 -19.46 -1.82 -2.46
CA ARG A 126 -19.09 -1.08 -3.67
C ARG A 126 -17.59 -1.08 -3.94
N LEU A 127 -16.77 -1.02 -2.90
CA LEU A 127 -15.32 -0.85 -3.01
C LEU A 127 -14.56 -2.18 -3.08
N LEU A 128 -15.04 -3.21 -2.38
CA LEU A 128 -14.46 -4.54 -2.42
C LEU A 128 -14.42 -5.13 -3.85
N PRO A 129 -15.51 -5.11 -4.66
CA PRO A 129 -15.44 -5.65 -6.02
C PRO A 129 -14.51 -4.83 -6.92
N LEU A 130 -14.40 -3.52 -6.72
CA LEU A 130 -13.42 -2.69 -7.44
C LEU A 130 -11.98 -3.04 -7.06
N LEU A 131 -11.69 -3.23 -5.78
CA LEU A 131 -10.37 -3.64 -5.31
C LEU A 131 -10.02 -5.07 -5.76
N ILE A 132 -10.99 -5.98 -5.76
CA ILE A 132 -10.84 -7.33 -6.33
C ILE A 132 -10.56 -7.24 -7.83
N LEU A 133 -11.32 -6.43 -8.57
CA LEU A 133 -11.11 -6.22 -10.00
C LEU A 133 -9.71 -5.64 -10.28
N LEU A 134 -9.29 -4.63 -9.52
CA LEU A 134 -7.96 -4.04 -9.61
C LEU A 134 -6.86 -5.05 -9.24
N THR A 135 -7.13 -5.90 -8.25
CA THR A 135 -6.22 -6.99 -7.86
C THR A 135 -6.05 -7.96 -9.02
N VAL A 136 -7.16 -8.46 -9.59
CA VAL A 136 -7.14 -9.35 -10.77
C VAL A 136 -6.44 -8.70 -11.94
N LEU A 137 -6.75 -7.44 -12.26
CA LEU A 137 -6.09 -6.69 -13.33
C LEU A 137 -4.59 -6.57 -13.08
N SER A 138 -4.20 -6.26 -11.84
CA SER A 138 -2.79 -6.13 -11.47
C SER A 138 -2.04 -7.46 -11.56
N LEU A 139 -2.68 -8.58 -11.19
CA LEU A 139 -2.14 -9.93 -11.40
C LEU A 139 -1.95 -10.22 -12.90
N SER A 140 -2.92 -9.85 -13.73
CA SER A 140 -2.86 -10.04 -15.19
C SER A 140 -1.76 -9.21 -15.86
N VAL A 141 -1.47 -8.02 -15.35
CA VAL A 141 -0.39 -7.14 -15.87
C VAL A 141 0.99 -7.69 -15.52
N ASP A 142 1.15 -8.27 -14.33
CA ASP A 142 2.42 -8.81 -13.87
C ASP A 142 2.70 -10.23 -14.40
N ALA A 143 1.67 -10.95 -14.83
CA ALA A 143 1.78 -12.29 -15.40
C ALA A 143 2.44 -12.24 -16.78
N ALA A 144 3.28 -13.24 -17.07
CA ALA A 144 3.92 -13.37 -18.39
C ALA A 144 2.91 -13.67 -19.50
N SER A 145 1.81 -14.33 -19.16
CA SER A 145 0.70 -14.62 -20.06
C SER A 145 -0.65 -14.56 -19.34
N LEU A 146 -1.73 -14.35 -20.09
CA LEU A 146 -3.09 -14.48 -19.55
C LEU A 146 -3.39 -15.89 -19.01
N GLY A 147 -2.70 -16.90 -19.54
CA GLY A 147 -2.79 -18.28 -19.05
C GLY A 147 -2.27 -18.42 -17.62
N ASP A 148 -1.13 -17.82 -17.30
CA ASP A 148 -0.55 -17.88 -15.96
C ASP A 148 -1.42 -17.13 -14.94
N ALA A 149 -1.96 -15.97 -15.33
CA ALA A 149 -2.91 -15.23 -14.51
C ALA A 149 -4.15 -16.07 -14.19
N TRP A 150 -4.69 -16.76 -15.20
CA TRP A 150 -5.83 -17.66 -15.03
C TRP A 150 -5.52 -18.84 -14.10
N LEU A 151 -4.34 -19.45 -14.23
CA LEU A 151 -3.90 -20.55 -13.37
C LEU A 151 -3.77 -20.11 -11.91
N HIS A 152 -3.27 -18.90 -11.65
CA HIS A 152 -3.24 -18.32 -10.30
C HIS A 152 -4.65 -18.12 -9.72
N LEU A 153 -5.59 -17.60 -10.52
CA LEU A 153 -6.98 -17.44 -10.09
C LEU A 153 -7.65 -18.78 -9.84
N ARG A 154 -7.35 -19.79 -10.68
CA ARG A 154 -7.85 -21.15 -10.51
C ARG A 154 -7.29 -21.81 -9.25
N ALA A 155 -6.03 -21.55 -8.90
CA ALA A 155 -5.40 -22.08 -7.69
C ALA A 155 -6.10 -21.66 -6.39
N LEU A 156 -6.85 -20.55 -6.39
CA LEU A 156 -7.67 -20.11 -5.25
C LEU A 156 -8.80 -21.08 -4.89
N PHE A 157 -9.29 -21.85 -5.86
CA PHE A 157 -10.45 -22.73 -5.70
C PHE A 157 -10.15 -24.20 -5.94
N THR A 158 -8.91 -24.53 -6.31
CA THR A 158 -8.52 -25.91 -6.61
C THR A 158 -7.90 -26.55 -5.37
N PRO A 159 -8.34 -27.74 -4.93
CA PRO A 159 -7.72 -28.44 -3.80
C PRO A 159 -6.26 -28.77 -4.14
N PRO A 160 -5.33 -28.63 -3.17
CA PRO A 160 -3.91 -28.69 -3.45
C PRO A 160 -3.48 -30.12 -3.78
N VAL A 161 -2.70 -30.31 -4.84
CA VAL A 161 -1.90 -31.52 -5.01
C VAL A 161 -0.66 -31.35 -4.13
N LYS A 162 -0.52 -32.16 -3.07
CA LYS A 162 0.67 -32.14 -2.22
C LYS A 162 1.84 -32.72 -3.02
N THR A 163 2.73 -31.86 -3.47
CA THR A 163 4.00 -32.21 -4.12
C THR A 163 5.14 -31.62 -3.30
N ILE A 164 6.35 -32.14 -3.49
CA ILE A 164 7.53 -31.61 -2.78
C ILE A 164 7.72 -30.12 -3.10
N ALA A 165 7.44 -29.69 -4.34
CA ALA A 165 7.51 -28.30 -4.75
C ALA A 165 6.49 -27.39 -4.03
N THR A 166 5.25 -27.86 -3.82
CA THR A 166 4.23 -27.07 -3.09
C THR A 166 4.61 -26.88 -1.62
N VAL A 167 5.21 -27.90 -0.98
CA VAL A 167 5.67 -27.82 0.41
C VAL A 167 6.84 -26.84 0.57
N PHE A 168 7.81 -26.85 -0.35
CA PHE A 168 8.92 -25.89 -0.31
C PHE A 168 8.46 -24.44 -0.52
N GLN A 169 7.51 -24.23 -1.42
CA GLN A 169 6.93 -22.91 -1.63
C GLN A 169 6.13 -22.45 -0.41
N GLU A 170 5.34 -23.33 0.20
CA GLU A 170 4.67 -23.07 1.47
C GLU A 170 5.66 -22.65 2.57
N ALA A 171 6.74 -23.41 2.77
CA ALA A 171 7.75 -23.08 3.78
C ALA A 171 8.45 -21.73 3.51
N ARG A 172 8.66 -21.36 2.24
CA ARG A 172 9.25 -20.07 1.86
C ARG A 172 8.28 -18.89 2.12
N VAL A 173 6.99 -19.09 1.86
CA VAL A 173 5.96 -18.07 2.02
C VAL A 173 5.63 -17.87 3.50
N TRP A 174 5.48 -18.95 4.26
CA TRP A 174 5.18 -18.96 5.70
C TRP A 174 6.40 -18.67 6.59
N SER A 175 7.25 -17.73 6.19
CA SER A 175 8.28 -17.19 7.09
C SER A 175 7.65 -16.26 8.11
N ASP A 176 8.16 -16.26 9.35
CA ASP A 176 7.74 -15.40 10.47
C ASP A 176 7.54 -13.94 10.06
N TYR A 177 8.42 -13.42 9.20
CA TYR A 177 8.34 -12.06 8.67
C TYR A 177 7.06 -11.78 7.89
N HIS A 178 6.65 -12.68 6.99
CA HIS A 178 5.48 -12.50 6.15
C HIS A 178 4.18 -12.63 6.97
N THR A 179 4.17 -13.56 7.93
CA THR A 179 3.03 -13.72 8.85
C THR A 179 2.85 -12.48 9.73
N VAL A 180 3.93 -11.95 10.32
CA VAL A 180 3.88 -10.71 11.11
C VAL A 180 3.40 -9.54 10.25
N THR A 181 3.90 -9.42 9.01
CA THR A 181 3.48 -8.36 8.08
C THR A 181 1.99 -8.47 7.73
N MET A 182 1.48 -9.68 7.48
CA MET A 182 0.06 -9.92 7.23
C MET A 182 -0.79 -9.54 8.43
N VAL A 183 -0.42 -9.99 9.62
CA VAL A 183 -1.15 -9.69 10.85
C VAL A 183 -1.13 -8.20 11.16
N ALA A 184 0.03 -7.55 11.00
CA ALA A 184 0.15 -6.11 11.17
C ALA A 184 -0.69 -5.34 10.15
N ALA A 185 -0.68 -5.73 8.88
CA ALA A 185 -1.51 -5.12 7.84
C ALA A 185 -3.00 -5.30 8.13
N LEU A 186 -3.43 -6.48 8.56
CA LEU A 186 -4.81 -6.76 8.92
C LEU A 186 -5.26 -5.97 10.17
N ALA A 187 -4.40 -5.90 11.19
CA ALA A 187 -4.64 -5.11 12.38
C ALA A 187 -4.72 -3.60 12.04
N CYS A 188 -3.84 -3.10 11.18
CA CYS A 188 -3.91 -1.74 10.66
C CYS A 188 -5.19 -1.49 9.87
N PHE A 189 -5.62 -2.47 9.07
CA PHE A 189 -6.83 -2.40 8.26
C PHE A 189 -8.11 -2.37 9.10
N LEU A 190 -8.15 -3.12 10.21
CA LEU A 190 -9.33 -3.24 11.07
C LEU A 190 -9.36 -2.22 12.22
N GLY A 191 -8.21 -1.79 12.74
CA GLY A 191 -8.10 -1.14 14.03
C GLY A 191 -7.52 0.28 14.06
N LEU A 192 -6.81 0.74 13.01
CA LEU A 192 -6.21 2.07 13.06
C LEU A 192 -7.20 3.17 12.66
N PRO A 193 -7.35 4.24 13.47
CA PRO A 193 -8.06 5.43 13.01
C PRO A 193 -7.34 5.98 11.79
N TYR A 194 -8.12 6.33 10.77
CA TYR A 194 -7.56 6.88 9.54
C TYR A 194 -6.71 8.11 9.84
N SER A 195 -5.64 8.33 9.07
CA SER A 195 -4.70 9.46 9.21
C SER A 195 -5.40 10.81 9.40
N ARG A 196 -6.50 11.05 8.68
CA ARG A 196 -7.35 12.23 8.82
C ARG A 196 -8.02 12.34 10.19
N ASP A 197 -8.64 11.27 10.68
CA ASP A 197 -9.31 11.25 11.98
C ASP A 197 -8.29 11.38 13.12
N PHE A 198 -7.12 10.73 12.98
CA PHE A 198 -6.02 10.84 13.91
C PHE A 198 -5.48 12.28 14.01
N LEU A 199 -5.38 13.01 12.89
CA LEU A 199 -4.82 14.36 12.84
C LEU A 199 -5.85 15.49 12.98
N ARG A 200 -7.13 15.19 13.27
CA ARG A 200 -8.17 16.22 13.52
C ARG A 200 -7.86 17.12 14.70
N THR A 201 -7.32 16.56 15.78
CA THR A 201 -6.87 17.32 16.95
C THR A 201 -5.36 17.39 16.95
N PRO A 202 -4.76 18.55 16.62
CA PRO A 202 -3.30 18.71 16.62
C PRO A 202 -2.79 18.55 18.05
N ALA A 203 -1.89 17.59 18.27
CA ALA A 203 -1.26 17.35 19.55
C ALA A 203 0.22 17.02 19.31
N PHE A 204 1.09 17.56 20.16
CA PHE A 204 2.54 17.43 20.01
C PHE A 204 3.00 15.95 19.95
N TRP A 205 2.43 15.10 20.81
CA TRP A 205 2.78 13.67 20.85
C TRP A 205 2.41 12.93 19.55
N LYS A 206 1.35 13.35 18.85
CA LYS A 206 1.00 12.79 17.54
C LYS A 206 2.07 13.11 16.49
N GLY A 207 2.72 14.29 16.62
CA GLY A 207 3.82 14.68 15.73
C GLY A 207 5.04 13.81 15.94
N ALA A 208 5.38 13.52 17.21
CA ALA A 208 6.45 12.58 17.56
C ALA A 208 6.20 11.17 17.01
N ILE A 209 4.95 10.68 17.08
CA ILE A 209 4.58 9.38 16.48
C ILE A 209 4.77 9.41 14.96
N CYS A 210 4.28 10.45 14.28
CA CYS A 210 4.42 10.56 12.82
C CYS A 210 5.88 10.57 12.39
N LEU A 211 6.73 11.33 13.11
CA LEU A 211 8.18 11.35 12.88
C LEU A 211 8.82 10.01 13.17
N GLY A 212 8.47 9.35 14.28
CA GLY A 212 8.97 8.02 14.62
C GLY A 212 8.64 6.98 13.53
N VAL A 213 7.41 6.99 13.03
CA VAL A 213 6.98 6.14 11.90
C VAL A 213 7.78 6.45 10.64
N PHE A 214 8.04 7.73 10.36
CA PHE A 214 8.85 8.15 9.21
C PHE A 214 10.31 7.68 9.31
N PHE A 215 10.95 7.85 10.46
CA PHE A 215 12.32 7.38 10.68
C PHE A 215 12.41 5.84 10.62
N LEU A 216 11.45 5.14 11.21
CA LEU A 216 11.37 3.68 11.11
C LEU A 216 11.23 3.24 9.65
N ALA A 217 10.36 3.90 8.88
CA ALA A 217 10.22 3.65 7.45
C ALA A 217 11.53 3.91 6.69
N MET A 218 12.24 5.00 6.99
CA MET A 218 13.52 5.31 6.35
C MET A 218 14.59 4.26 6.68
N ALA A 219 14.65 3.81 7.94
CA ALA A 219 15.56 2.75 8.38
C ALA A 219 15.26 1.42 7.66
N MET A 220 13.98 1.05 7.56
CA MET A 220 13.56 -0.15 6.82
C MET A 220 13.89 -0.03 5.33
N LEU A 221 13.66 1.12 4.71
CA LEU A 221 14.02 1.35 3.32
C LEU A 221 15.52 1.15 3.08
N TRP A 222 16.36 1.62 4.00
CA TRP A 222 17.81 1.42 3.94
C TRP A 222 18.19 -0.07 3.94
N THR A 223 17.50 -0.90 4.72
CA THR A 223 17.78 -2.36 4.75
C THR A 223 17.38 -3.09 3.47
N HIS A 224 16.52 -2.51 2.64
CA HIS A 224 16.09 -3.09 1.36
C HIS A 224 17.01 -2.73 0.18
N PHE A 225 17.96 -1.82 0.35
CA PHE A 225 19.04 -1.59 -0.60
C PHE A 225 20.22 -2.52 -0.25
N PRO A 226 20.55 -3.54 -1.06
CA PRO A 226 21.80 -4.26 -0.84
C PRO A 226 22.97 -3.27 -0.96
N PRO A 227 24.01 -3.36 -0.09
CA PRO A 227 25.26 -2.65 -0.38
C PRO A 227 25.75 -3.12 -1.75
N ALA A 228 26.01 -2.14 -2.62
CA ALA A 228 26.52 -2.34 -3.97
C ALA A 228 27.87 -3.08 -3.97
#